data_AF-L9L4C4-F1
#
_entry.id   AF-L9L4C4-F1
#
_cell.length_a   1.000
_cell.length_b   1.000
_cell.length_c   1.000
_cell.angle_alpha   90.00
_cell.angle_beta   90.00
_cell.angle_gamma   90.00
#
_symmetry.space_group_name_H-M   'P 1'
#
loop_
_entity.id
_entity.type
_entity.pdbx_description
1 polymer ?
#
loop_
_entity_poly.entity_id
_entity_poly.type
_entity_poly.pdbx_seq_one_letter_code
_entity_poly.pdbx_strand_id
1 'polypeptide(L)'
;MEMNTVCTCFGALAAAADHTHWFMNHRVPAHKRYQPTEYEHAANCATHAFWIIPSILGSSNLYFLSDDDWETISAWIYGLGLCGLFVVSTMFHTISWKKSHLRMVEHCLHMFDRMVIYFFIAASYAPWLNLRELGPWASHMRWLVWIMASVGTIYVFFFHERYKLVELLCYVVMGFFPALVILSMPNTEGIWELMTGGVFYCLGMVFFKSDGRIPFAHAIWHLFVAFGAGTHYYAIWRYLYLPSTLQTKVSK
;
A
#
# COMPACT_ATOMS: atom_id res chain seq x y z
N MET A 1 48.74 -24.35 7.66
CA MET A 1 47.42 -25.00 7.45
C MET A 1 46.28 -23.98 7.54
N GLU A 2 46.46 -22.75 7.05
CA GLU A 2 45.44 -21.67 7.17
C GLU A 2 45.04 -21.05 5.81
N MET A 3 45.82 -21.28 4.75
CA MET A 3 45.57 -20.68 3.44
C MET A 3 44.44 -21.36 2.64
N ASN A 4 44.13 -22.62 2.95
CA ASN A 4 43.05 -23.38 2.28
C ASN A 4 41.66 -23.05 2.81
N THR A 5 41.53 -22.48 4.02
CA THR A 5 40.24 -22.13 4.62
C THR A 5 39.70 -20.79 4.10
N VAL A 6 40.59 -19.87 3.67
CA VAL A 6 40.20 -18.56 3.12
C VAL A 6 39.69 -18.70 1.67
N CYS A 7 40.31 -19.56 0.85
CA CYS A 7 39.87 -19.82 -0.53
C CYS A 7 38.49 -20.49 -0.61
N THR A 8 38.16 -21.40 0.32
CA THR A 8 36.84 -22.06 0.35
C THR A 8 35.74 -21.09 0.78
N CYS A 9 36.02 -20.14 1.67
CA CYS A 9 35.06 -19.11 2.08
C CYS A 9 34.74 -18.14 0.93
N PHE A 10 35.74 -17.75 0.12
CA PHE A 10 35.55 -16.94 -1.08
C PHE A 10 34.79 -17.70 -2.19
N GLY A 11 35.07 -19.00 -2.38
CA GLY A 11 34.33 -19.85 -3.30
C GLY A 11 32.85 -20.03 -2.92
N ALA A 12 32.56 -20.17 -1.62
CA ALA A 12 31.18 -20.26 -1.12
C ALA A 12 30.41 -18.93 -1.23
N LEU A 13 31.07 -17.78 -1.01
CA LEU A 13 30.48 -16.45 -1.25
C LEU A 13 30.25 -16.18 -2.74
N ALA A 14 31.16 -16.61 -3.62
CA ALA A 14 31.01 -16.50 -5.06
C ALA A 14 29.90 -17.43 -5.60
N ALA A 15 29.79 -18.66 -5.09
CA ALA A 15 28.71 -19.58 -5.44
C ALA A 15 27.35 -19.11 -4.89
N ALA A 16 27.30 -18.54 -3.68
CA ALA A 16 26.10 -17.91 -3.14
C ALA A 16 25.67 -16.68 -3.97
N ALA A 17 26.63 -15.88 -4.44
CA ALA A 17 26.37 -14.77 -5.36
C ALA A 17 25.84 -15.27 -6.73
N ASP A 18 26.39 -16.36 -7.26
CA ASP A 18 25.96 -16.97 -8.53
C ASP A 18 24.53 -17.52 -8.47
N HIS A 19 24.13 -18.10 -7.32
CA HIS A 19 22.74 -18.54 -7.11
C HIS A 19 21.73 -17.39 -6.94
N THR A 20 22.14 -16.23 -6.40
CA THR A 20 21.22 -15.08 -6.24
C THR A 20 20.82 -14.44 -7.58
N HIS A 21 21.64 -14.55 -8.62
CA HIS A 21 21.31 -14.01 -9.95
C HIS A 21 20.09 -14.67 -10.61
N TRP A 22 19.69 -15.87 -10.18
CA TRP A 22 18.53 -16.58 -10.73
C TRP A 22 17.21 -16.02 -10.20
N PHE A 23 17.24 -15.44 -9.00
CA PHE A 23 16.06 -14.92 -8.30
C PHE A 23 16.01 -13.39 -8.25
N MET A 24 17.14 -12.71 -8.52
CA MET A 24 17.28 -11.26 -8.33
C MET A 24 17.61 -10.54 -9.63
N ASN A 25 16.94 -9.42 -9.88
CA ASN A 25 17.26 -8.56 -11.01
C ASN A 25 18.48 -7.66 -10.82
N HIS A 26 18.97 -7.19 -11.96
CA HIS A 26 19.96 -6.13 -12.01
C HIS A 26 19.44 -4.88 -11.32
N ARG A 27 20.35 -4.20 -10.62
CA ARG A 27 20.04 -2.96 -9.90
C ARG A 27 19.39 -1.93 -10.81
N VAL A 28 18.23 -1.42 -10.40
CA VAL A 28 17.45 -0.45 -11.19
C VAL A 28 18.10 0.95 -11.13
N PRO A 29 18.48 1.55 -12.27
CA PRO A 29 18.87 2.95 -12.32
C PRO A 29 17.71 3.88 -11.94
N ALA A 30 18.01 5.03 -11.32
CA ALA A 30 16.98 5.95 -10.81
C ALA A 30 15.95 6.45 -11.86
N HIS A 31 16.33 6.44 -13.14
CA HIS A 31 15.52 6.90 -14.28
C HIS A 31 14.94 5.75 -15.14
N LYS A 32 15.11 4.49 -14.71
CA LYS A 32 14.59 3.32 -15.43
C LYS A 32 13.59 2.55 -14.58
N ARG A 33 12.73 1.82 -15.29
CA ARG A 33 11.73 0.95 -14.71
C ARG A 33 12.38 -0.30 -14.12
N TYR A 34 11.82 -0.78 -13.01
CA TYR A 34 12.15 -2.09 -12.47
C TYR A 34 11.66 -3.18 -13.44
N GLN A 35 12.55 -4.08 -13.84
CA GLN A 35 12.22 -5.22 -14.69
C GLN A 35 12.33 -6.48 -13.81
N PRO A 36 11.22 -7.11 -13.38
CA PRO A 36 11.21 -8.29 -12.52
C PRO A 36 11.59 -9.58 -13.28
N THR A 37 12.06 -10.60 -12.56
CA THR A 37 12.29 -11.95 -13.10
C THR A 37 10.94 -12.66 -13.19
N GLU A 38 10.87 -13.82 -13.85
CA GLU A 38 9.61 -14.59 -13.87
C GLU A 38 9.12 -14.93 -12.46
N TYR A 39 10.03 -15.28 -11.55
CA TYR A 39 9.70 -15.57 -10.15
C TYR A 39 9.21 -14.33 -9.41
N GLU A 40 9.85 -13.17 -9.62
CA GLU A 40 9.42 -11.92 -8.98
C GLU A 40 8.06 -11.44 -9.53
N HIS A 41 7.78 -11.62 -10.82
CA HIS A 41 6.46 -11.37 -11.41
C HIS A 41 5.38 -12.25 -10.77
N ALA A 42 5.65 -13.55 -10.61
CA ALA A 42 4.74 -14.49 -9.97
C ALA A 42 4.45 -14.09 -8.52
N ALA A 43 5.49 -13.75 -7.75
CA ALA A 43 5.37 -13.32 -6.37
C ALA A 43 4.59 -12.00 -6.23
N ASN A 44 4.90 -11.00 -7.07
CA ASN A 44 4.19 -9.72 -7.09
C ASN A 44 2.70 -9.91 -7.40
N CYS A 45 2.37 -10.77 -8.37
CA CYS A 45 0.99 -11.09 -8.71
C CYS A 45 0.27 -11.85 -7.58
N ALA A 46 0.89 -12.89 -7.03
CA ALA A 46 0.28 -13.75 -6.01
C ALA A 46 0.00 -12.98 -4.72
N THR A 47 0.94 -12.13 -4.31
CA THR A 47 0.81 -11.32 -3.08
C THR A 47 -0.39 -10.40 -3.12
N HIS A 48 -0.67 -9.68 -4.23
CA HIS A 48 -1.87 -8.82 -4.33
C HIS A 48 -3.14 -9.59 -4.68
N ALA A 49 -3.07 -10.58 -5.57
CA ALA A 49 -4.26 -11.33 -6.01
C ALA A 49 -4.97 -12.01 -4.84
N PHE A 50 -4.20 -12.52 -3.87
CA PHE A 50 -4.72 -13.13 -2.65
C PHE A 50 -5.64 -12.18 -1.86
N TRP A 51 -5.30 -10.89 -1.78
CA TRP A 51 -6.02 -9.91 -0.97
C TRP A 51 -7.26 -9.31 -1.65
N ILE A 52 -7.49 -9.59 -2.94
CA ILE A 52 -8.70 -9.14 -3.65
C ILE A 52 -9.97 -9.68 -2.96
N ILE A 53 -10.04 -10.98 -2.68
CA ILE A 53 -11.22 -11.59 -2.06
C ILE A 53 -11.45 -11.03 -0.64
N PRO A 54 -10.45 -11.02 0.27
CA PRO A 54 -10.58 -10.34 1.55
C PRO A 54 -11.00 -8.88 1.45
N SER A 55 -10.50 -8.11 0.47
CA SER A 55 -10.90 -6.70 0.31
C SER A 55 -12.37 -6.53 -0.06
N ILE A 56 -12.90 -7.39 -0.94
CA ILE A 56 -14.31 -7.36 -1.35
C ILE A 56 -15.20 -7.76 -0.16
N LEU A 57 -14.82 -8.81 0.57
CA LEU A 57 -15.55 -9.25 1.76
C LEU A 57 -15.53 -8.16 2.85
N GLY A 58 -14.37 -7.55 3.09
CA GLY A 58 -14.25 -6.47 4.06
C GLY A 58 -15.05 -5.23 3.68
N SER A 59 -15.00 -4.81 2.41
CA SER A 59 -15.82 -3.73 1.87
C SER A 59 -17.31 -4.03 2.04
N SER A 60 -17.74 -5.25 1.71
CA SER A 60 -19.14 -5.65 1.83
C SER A 60 -19.60 -5.65 3.29
N ASN A 61 -18.74 -6.11 4.20
CA ASN A 61 -19.02 -6.13 5.63
C ASN A 61 -19.22 -4.72 6.21
N LEU A 62 -18.39 -3.73 5.84
CA LEU A 62 -18.61 -2.34 6.26
C LEU A 62 -19.94 -1.79 5.76
N TYR A 63 -20.30 -2.09 4.51
CA TYR A 63 -21.58 -1.67 3.92
C TYR A 63 -22.79 -2.31 4.60
N PHE A 64 -22.70 -3.58 5.03
CA PHE A 64 -23.81 -4.21 5.76
C PHE A 64 -23.93 -3.76 7.21
N LEU A 65 -22.85 -3.20 7.78
CA LEU A 65 -22.83 -2.67 9.14
C LEU A 65 -23.23 -1.19 9.22
N SER A 66 -23.26 -0.47 8.09
CA SER A 66 -23.64 0.94 8.09
C SER A 66 -25.12 1.12 8.41
N ASP A 67 -25.41 1.99 9.39
CA ASP A 67 -26.75 2.33 9.85
C ASP A 67 -27.22 3.68 9.26
N ASP A 68 -26.28 4.58 8.95
CA ASP A 68 -26.57 5.90 8.38
C ASP A 68 -25.91 6.17 7.02
N ASP A 69 -26.32 7.28 6.38
CA ASP A 69 -25.81 7.70 5.07
C ASP A 69 -24.30 8.00 5.08
N TRP A 70 -23.77 8.55 6.18
CA TRP A 70 -22.35 8.88 6.29
C TRP A 70 -21.48 7.63 6.45
N GLU A 71 -21.94 6.65 7.23
CA GLU A 71 -21.33 5.33 7.35
C GLU A 71 -21.36 4.61 6.00
N THR A 72 -22.48 4.68 5.29
CA THR A 72 -22.63 4.08 3.95
C THR A 72 -21.66 4.71 2.95
N ILE A 73 -21.61 6.04 2.87
CA ILE A 73 -20.68 6.76 1.97
C ILE A 73 -19.22 6.44 2.32
N SER A 74 -18.89 6.42 3.61
CA SER A 74 -17.53 6.12 4.07
C SER A 74 -17.12 4.67 3.77
N ALA A 75 -18.06 3.72 3.87
CA ALA A 75 -17.84 2.32 3.54
C ALA A 75 -17.57 2.16 2.03
N TRP A 76 -18.33 2.84 1.18
CA TRP A 76 -18.10 2.84 -0.27
C TRP A 76 -16.75 3.45 -0.64
N ILE A 77 -16.42 4.62 -0.10
CA ILE A 77 -15.14 5.30 -0.38
C ILE A 77 -13.97 4.40 0.01
N TYR A 78 -13.96 3.91 1.25
CA TYR A 78 -12.89 3.06 1.76
C TYR A 78 -12.83 1.73 0.99
N GLY A 79 -13.98 1.08 0.79
CA GLY A 79 -14.11 -0.21 0.13
C GLY A 79 -13.65 -0.19 -1.31
N LEU A 80 -14.03 0.82 -2.09
CA LEU A 80 -13.58 1.02 -3.47
C LEU A 80 -12.08 1.31 -3.53
N GLY A 81 -11.56 2.12 -2.60
CA GLY A 81 -10.12 2.37 -2.48
C GLY A 81 -9.33 1.09 -2.21
N LEU A 82 -9.78 0.29 -1.23
CA LEU A 82 -9.14 -0.97 -0.83
C LEU A 82 -9.18 -2.01 -1.96
N CYS A 83 -10.35 -2.22 -2.57
CA CYS A 83 -10.47 -3.15 -3.70
C CYS A 83 -9.65 -2.68 -4.89
N GLY A 84 -9.71 -1.37 -5.20
CA GLY A 84 -8.96 -0.76 -6.30
C GLY A 84 -7.46 -0.99 -6.17
N LEU A 85 -6.90 -0.81 -4.98
CA LEU A 85 -5.48 -1.03 -4.70
C LEU A 85 -5.02 -2.44 -5.11
N PHE A 86 -5.74 -3.48 -4.69
CA PHE A 86 -5.35 -4.87 -4.98
C PHE A 86 -5.67 -5.28 -6.42
N VAL A 87 -6.82 -4.85 -6.96
CA VAL A 87 -7.24 -5.21 -8.33
C VAL A 87 -6.33 -4.56 -9.37
N VAL A 88 -6.09 -3.25 -9.28
CA VAL A 88 -5.29 -2.52 -10.27
C VAL A 88 -3.85 -3.06 -10.29
N SER A 89 -3.25 -3.27 -9.11
CA SER A 89 -1.91 -3.83 -8.99
C SER A 89 -1.80 -5.26 -9.56
N THR A 90 -2.79 -6.11 -9.25
CA THR A 90 -2.84 -7.47 -9.80
C THR A 90 -2.97 -7.47 -11.32
N MET A 91 -3.84 -6.61 -11.87
CA MET A 91 -4.01 -6.46 -13.32
C MET A 91 -2.70 -6.00 -13.98
N PHE A 92 -2.03 -5.01 -13.41
CA PHE A 92 -0.75 -4.51 -13.89
C PHE A 92 0.31 -5.62 -13.93
N HIS A 93 0.56 -6.31 -12.81
CA HIS A 93 1.58 -7.35 -12.74
C HIS A 93 1.27 -8.56 -13.64
N THR A 94 0.00 -8.95 -13.75
CA THR A 94 -0.44 -10.05 -14.63
C THR A 94 -0.18 -9.73 -16.10
N ILE A 95 -0.52 -8.51 -16.53
CA ILE A 95 -0.34 -8.07 -17.92
C ILE A 95 1.13 -7.88 -18.25
N SER A 96 1.90 -7.29 -17.33
CA SER A 96 3.35 -7.13 -17.48
C SER A 96 4.07 -8.48 -17.60
N TRP A 97 3.59 -9.52 -16.90
CA TRP A 97 4.14 -10.87 -17.01
C TRP A 97 3.74 -11.57 -18.32
N LYS A 98 2.45 -11.60 -18.68
CA LYS A 98 1.96 -12.51 -19.74
C LYS A 98 1.89 -11.92 -21.15
N LYS A 99 1.89 -10.59 -21.30
CA LYS A 99 1.58 -9.95 -22.60
C LYS A 99 2.50 -8.77 -22.93
N SER A 100 3.76 -9.06 -23.23
CA SER A 100 4.74 -8.04 -23.67
C SER A 100 4.35 -7.28 -24.95
N HIS A 101 3.41 -7.79 -25.75
CA HIS A 101 2.89 -7.11 -26.94
C HIS A 101 1.94 -5.93 -26.62
N LEU A 102 1.39 -5.87 -25.40
CA LEU A 102 0.45 -4.82 -24.98
C LEU A 102 1.15 -3.66 -24.24
N ARG A 103 2.26 -3.16 -24.78
CA ARG A 103 3.08 -2.12 -24.14
C ARG A 103 2.28 -0.87 -23.74
N MET A 104 1.30 -0.47 -24.55
CA MET A 104 0.42 0.67 -24.24
C MET A 104 -0.48 0.41 -23.02
N VAL A 105 -1.09 -0.78 -22.95
CA VAL A 105 -1.97 -1.16 -21.84
C VAL A 105 -1.17 -1.33 -20.56
N GLU A 106 0.00 -1.96 -20.65
CA GLU A 106 0.93 -2.10 -19.53
C GLU A 106 1.35 -0.73 -18.98
N HIS A 107 1.69 0.22 -19.85
CA HIS A 107 2.05 1.59 -19.45
C HIS A 107 0.89 2.30 -18.74
N CYS A 108 -0.33 2.16 -19.26
CA CYS A 108 -1.54 2.74 -18.67
C CYS A 108 -1.84 2.13 -17.29
N LEU A 109 -1.80 0.80 -17.16
CA LEU A 109 -2.01 0.12 -15.89
C LEU A 109 -0.93 0.43 -14.87
N HIS A 110 0.30 0.60 -15.30
CA HIS A 110 1.39 1.05 -14.43
C HIS A 110 1.14 2.46 -13.88
N MET A 111 0.58 3.36 -14.68
CA MET A 111 0.16 4.68 -14.18
C MET A 111 -0.97 4.55 -13.17
N PHE A 112 -1.99 3.75 -13.48
CA PHE A 112 -3.10 3.51 -12.55
C PHE A 112 -2.66 2.88 -11.24
N ASP A 113 -1.71 1.94 -11.27
CA ASP A 113 -1.14 1.28 -10.08
C ASP A 113 -0.44 2.28 -9.13
N ARG A 114 0.14 3.35 -9.68
CA ARG A 114 0.73 4.44 -8.87
C ARG A 114 -0.31 5.45 -8.40
N MET A 115 -1.30 5.76 -9.26
CA MET A 115 -2.37 6.69 -8.92
C MET A 115 -3.28 6.12 -7.83
N VAL A 116 -3.56 4.82 -7.85
CA VAL A 116 -4.45 4.18 -6.89
C VAL A 116 -3.92 4.27 -5.46
N ILE A 117 -2.59 4.36 -5.26
CA ILE A 117 -1.99 4.60 -3.94
C ILE A 117 -2.44 5.95 -3.38
N TYR A 118 -2.45 7.03 -4.18
CA TYR A 118 -2.92 8.34 -3.73
C TYR A 118 -4.40 8.29 -3.33
N PHE A 119 -5.24 7.70 -4.17
CA PHE A 119 -6.67 7.55 -3.87
C PHE A 119 -6.91 6.67 -2.66
N PHE A 120 -6.14 5.59 -2.48
CA PHE A 120 -6.25 4.71 -1.33
C PHE A 120 -5.85 5.40 -0.03
N ILE A 121 -4.79 6.23 -0.03
CA ILE A 121 -4.44 7.04 1.15
C ILE A 121 -5.61 7.97 1.51
N ALA A 122 -6.21 8.67 0.53
CA ALA A 122 -7.37 9.52 0.80
C ALA A 122 -8.58 8.73 1.33
N ALA A 123 -8.87 7.59 0.70
CA ALA A 123 -9.97 6.72 1.08
C ALA A 123 -9.77 6.13 2.48
N SER A 124 -8.53 5.80 2.87
CA SER A 124 -8.18 5.28 4.20
C SER A 124 -8.51 6.27 5.33
N TYR A 125 -8.42 7.57 5.04
CA TYR A 125 -8.75 8.63 6.00
C TYR A 125 -10.22 9.03 6.00
N ALA A 126 -10.97 8.75 4.93
CA ALA A 126 -12.35 9.21 4.81
C ALA A 126 -13.27 8.74 5.96
N PRO A 127 -13.28 7.47 6.40
CA PRO A 127 -14.12 7.05 7.52
C PRO A 127 -13.80 7.79 8.82
N TRP A 128 -12.51 8.00 9.12
CA TRP A 128 -12.08 8.74 10.31
C TRP A 128 -12.51 10.19 10.26
N LEU A 129 -12.32 10.82 9.11
CA LEU A 129 -12.66 12.22 8.94
C LEU A 129 -14.17 12.45 8.91
N ASN A 130 -14.95 11.49 8.38
CA ASN A 130 -16.40 11.60 8.21
C ASN A 130 -17.19 11.24 9.47
N LEU A 131 -16.83 10.12 10.13
CA LEU A 131 -17.65 9.49 11.18
C LEU A 131 -17.27 9.95 12.58
N ARG A 132 -16.03 10.43 12.78
CA ARG A 132 -15.66 11.00 14.08
C ARG A 132 -16.04 12.46 14.15
N GLU A 133 -16.55 12.84 15.32
CA GLU A 133 -16.72 14.24 15.67
C GLU A 133 -15.34 14.87 15.84
N LEU A 134 -15.03 15.73 14.88
CA LEU A 134 -13.78 16.43 14.82
C LEU A 134 -14.07 17.91 14.76
N GLY A 135 -13.26 18.69 15.47
CA GLY A 135 -13.36 20.15 15.42
C GLY A 135 -13.21 20.71 13.99
N PRO A 136 -13.36 22.04 13.82
CA PRO A 136 -13.40 22.69 12.50
C PRO A 136 -12.25 22.30 11.55
N TRP A 137 -11.07 22.02 12.10
CA TRP A 137 -9.88 21.58 11.37
C TRP A 137 -10.09 20.32 10.53
N ALA A 138 -10.88 19.35 10.97
CA ALA A 138 -11.08 18.12 10.22
C ALA A 138 -12.04 18.27 9.04
N SER A 139 -13.00 19.18 9.13
CA SER A 139 -13.87 19.50 7.99
C SER A 139 -13.04 20.01 6.81
N HIS A 140 -12.03 20.85 7.08
CA HIS A 140 -11.05 21.26 6.06
C HIS A 140 -10.16 20.10 5.60
N MET A 141 -9.76 19.21 6.50
CA MET A 141 -8.93 18.04 6.16
C MET A 141 -9.62 17.08 5.19
N ARG A 142 -10.95 16.91 5.30
CA ARG A 142 -11.76 16.11 4.36
C ARG A 142 -11.51 16.53 2.92
N TRP A 143 -11.54 17.82 2.63
CA TRP A 143 -11.32 18.32 1.27
C TRP A 143 -9.84 18.34 0.88
N LEU A 144 -8.98 18.70 1.83
CA LEU A 144 -7.55 18.80 1.58
C LEU A 144 -6.94 17.47 1.14
N VAL A 145 -7.34 16.35 1.74
CA VAL A 145 -6.80 15.03 1.37
C VAL A 145 -7.13 14.65 -0.07
N TRP A 146 -8.34 14.97 -0.57
CA TRP A 146 -8.69 14.74 -1.97
C TRP A 146 -7.97 15.68 -2.94
N ILE A 147 -7.70 16.92 -2.53
CA ILE A 147 -6.87 17.84 -3.31
C ILE A 147 -5.44 17.30 -3.40
N MET A 148 -4.85 16.83 -2.30
CA MET A 148 -3.53 16.20 -2.30
C MET A 148 -3.50 14.95 -3.20
N ALA A 149 -4.54 14.11 -3.14
CA ALA A 149 -4.68 12.94 -4.02
C ALA A 149 -4.70 13.33 -5.52
N SER A 150 -5.45 14.39 -5.84
CA SER A 150 -5.60 14.91 -7.19
C SER A 150 -4.28 15.48 -7.71
N VAL A 151 -3.58 16.27 -6.89
CA VAL A 151 -2.25 16.81 -7.23
C VAL A 151 -1.23 15.68 -7.44
N GLY A 152 -1.22 14.66 -6.57
CA GLY A 152 -0.38 13.48 -6.74
C GLY A 152 -0.68 12.70 -8.03
N THR A 153 -1.95 12.55 -8.37
CA THR A 153 -2.40 11.92 -9.63
C THR A 153 -1.92 12.71 -10.85
N ILE A 154 -2.07 14.04 -10.83
CA ILE A 154 -1.58 14.94 -11.88
C ILE A 154 -0.05 14.81 -12.02
N TYR A 155 0.67 14.72 -10.90
CA TYR A 155 2.11 14.52 -10.91
C TYR A 155 2.50 13.19 -11.60
N VAL A 156 1.84 12.08 -11.26
CA VAL A 156 2.08 10.77 -11.90
C VAL A 156 1.79 10.84 -13.40
N PHE A 157 0.74 11.56 -13.78
CA PHE A 157 0.36 11.74 -15.19
C PHE A 157 1.43 12.47 -16.01
N PHE A 158 2.01 13.56 -15.49
CA PHE A 158 2.97 14.37 -16.24
C PHE A 158 4.42 13.89 -16.15
N PHE A 159 4.85 13.39 -14.99
CA PHE A 159 6.27 13.11 -14.73
C PHE A 159 6.65 11.63 -14.81
N HIS A 160 5.68 10.72 -15.01
CA HIS A 160 5.85 9.28 -15.27
C HIS A 160 7.22 8.69 -14.85
N GLU A 161 7.33 8.23 -13.60
CA GLU A 161 8.55 7.64 -12.98
C GLU A 161 9.81 8.52 -12.91
N ARG A 162 9.85 9.70 -13.52
CA ARG A 162 11.09 10.47 -13.69
C ARG A 162 11.74 10.85 -12.36
N TYR A 163 10.94 11.15 -11.34
CA TYR A 163 11.43 11.45 -9.99
C TYR A 163 10.74 10.57 -8.93
N LYS A 164 11.16 9.30 -8.84
CA LYS A 164 10.64 8.32 -7.86
C LYS A 164 10.73 8.80 -6.41
N LEU A 165 11.75 9.60 -6.07
CA LEU A 165 11.89 10.15 -4.71
C LEU A 165 10.83 11.20 -4.39
N VAL A 166 10.51 12.08 -5.34
CA VAL A 166 9.49 13.12 -5.15
C VAL A 166 8.12 12.46 -4.94
N GLU A 167 7.82 11.43 -5.73
CA GLU A 167 6.58 10.66 -5.57
C GLU A 167 6.48 10.00 -4.20
N LEU A 168 7.57 9.38 -3.74
CA LEU A 168 7.64 8.79 -2.40
C LEU A 168 7.41 9.85 -1.31
N LEU A 169 8.01 11.03 -1.44
CA LEU A 169 7.79 12.14 -0.51
C LEU A 169 6.33 12.61 -0.53
N CYS A 170 5.69 12.69 -1.70
CA CYS A 170 4.27 13.02 -1.82
C CYS A 170 3.39 11.99 -1.09
N TYR A 171 3.67 10.68 -1.23
CA TYR A 171 2.97 9.64 -0.47
C TYR A 171 3.13 9.81 1.04
N VAL A 172 4.36 10.07 1.50
CA VAL A 172 4.63 10.27 2.94
C VAL A 172 3.93 11.50 3.49
N VAL A 173 3.98 12.63 2.79
CA VAL A 173 3.31 13.87 3.20
C VAL A 173 1.80 13.65 3.29
N MET A 174 1.22 13.03 2.27
CA MET A 174 -0.21 12.73 2.23
C MET A 174 -0.63 11.71 3.29
N GLY A 175 0.25 10.78 3.64
CA GLY A 175 0.06 9.86 4.77
C GLY A 175 0.15 10.57 6.11
N PHE A 176 1.09 11.50 6.31
CA PHE A 176 1.35 12.08 7.62
C PHE A 176 0.41 13.24 7.99
N PHE A 177 0.05 14.09 7.01
CA PHE A 177 -0.67 15.33 7.30
C PHE A 177 -2.09 15.11 7.87
N PRO A 178 -2.94 14.24 7.30
CA PRO A 178 -4.24 13.92 7.90
C PRO A 178 -4.09 13.16 9.23
N ALA A 179 -3.04 12.37 9.40
CA ALA A 179 -2.79 11.64 10.65
C ALA A 179 -2.59 12.60 11.83
N LEU A 180 -1.96 13.77 11.65
CA LEU A 180 -1.82 14.77 12.71
C LEU A 180 -3.17 15.26 13.25
N VAL A 181 -4.16 15.43 12.37
CA VAL A 181 -5.52 15.82 12.78
C VAL A 181 -6.20 14.69 13.55
N ILE A 182 -6.03 13.44 13.10
CA ILE A 182 -6.58 12.26 13.78
C ILE A 182 -5.94 12.04 15.15
N LEU A 183 -4.63 12.27 15.29
CA LEU A 183 -3.93 12.17 16.56
C LEU A 183 -4.35 13.24 17.58
N SER A 184 -4.96 14.34 17.12
CA SER A 184 -5.51 15.40 17.99
C SER A 184 -6.93 15.11 18.50
N MET A 185 -7.49 13.95 18.16
CA MET A 185 -8.85 13.56 18.56
C MET A 185 -8.99 13.37 20.08
N PRO A 186 -10.13 13.80 20.66
CA PRO A 186 -10.41 13.54 22.07
C PRO A 186 -10.66 12.04 22.34
N ASN A 187 -11.27 11.31 21.40
CA ASN A 187 -11.40 9.86 21.46
C ASN A 187 -10.17 9.21 20.80
N THR A 188 -9.37 8.51 21.60
CA THR A 188 -8.12 7.86 21.17
C THR A 188 -8.27 6.40 20.73
N GLU A 189 -9.48 5.85 20.74
CA GLU A 189 -9.72 4.47 20.31
C GLU A 189 -9.35 4.29 18.83
N GLY A 190 -8.62 3.21 18.53
CA GLY A 190 -8.17 2.90 17.17
C GLY A 190 -6.90 3.63 16.71
N ILE A 191 -6.40 4.61 17.48
CA ILE A 191 -5.15 5.31 17.16
C ILE A 191 -3.96 4.35 17.15
N TRP A 192 -3.92 3.37 18.06
CA TRP A 192 -2.80 2.44 18.14
C TRP A 192 -2.69 1.57 16.88
N GLU A 193 -3.82 1.10 16.36
CA GLU A 193 -3.91 0.33 15.13
C GLU A 193 -3.57 1.18 13.91
N LEU A 194 -4.01 2.44 13.87
CA LEU A 194 -3.61 3.39 12.83
C LEU A 194 -2.10 3.64 12.81
N MET A 195 -1.50 3.87 13.99
CA MET A 195 -0.05 4.03 14.13
C MET A 195 0.69 2.78 13.69
N THR A 196 0.22 1.60 14.11
CA THR A 196 0.81 0.31 13.75
C THR A 196 0.76 0.10 12.23
N GLY A 197 -0.38 0.36 11.59
CA GLY A 197 -0.50 0.31 10.13
C GLY A 197 0.37 1.35 9.41
N GLY A 198 0.48 2.55 9.97
CA GLY A 198 1.40 3.59 9.50
C GLY A 198 2.86 3.14 9.52
N VAL A 199 3.29 2.48 10.61
CA VAL A 199 4.63 1.89 10.72
C VAL A 199 4.84 0.81 9.67
N PHE A 200 3.86 -0.07 9.42
CA PHE A 200 3.96 -1.05 8.34
C PHE A 200 4.16 -0.40 6.97
N TYR A 201 3.42 0.68 6.65
CA TYR A 201 3.67 1.43 5.41
C TYR A 201 5.07 2.04 5.36
N CYS A 202 5.53 2.65 6.45
CA CYS A 202 6.86 3.24 6.52
C CYS A 202 7.98 2.22 6.32
N LEU A 203 7.87 1.04 6.96
CA LEU A 203 8.81 -0.06 6.77
C LEU A 203 8.74 -0.62 5.34
N GLY A 204 7.55 -0.75 4.77
CA GLY A 204 7.35 -1.18 3.39
C GLY A 204 8.08 -0.29 2.37
N MET A 205 8.14 1.03 2.60
CA MET A 205 8.86 1.95 1.72
C MET A 205 10.36 1.64 1.60
N VAL A 206 10.97 1.05 2.63
CA VAL A 206 12.37 0.62 2.59
C VAL A 206 12.56 -0.46 1.54
N PHE A 207 11.63 -1.42 1.47
CA PHE A 207 11.64 -2.50 0.47
C PHE A 207 11.30 -1.98 -0.92
N PHE A 208 10.32 -1.08 -1.06
CA PHE A 208 10.00 -0.42 -2.32
C PHE A 208 11.23 0.28 -2.94
N LYS A 209 12.03 0.99 -2.13
CA LYS A 209 13.25 1.65 -2.59
C LYS A 209 14.42 0.66 -2.84
N SER A 210 14.27 -0.58 -2.38
CA SER A 210 15.28 -1.63 -2.49
C SER A 210 15.05 -2.58 -3.68
N ASP A 211 14.12 -2.25 -4.58
CA ASP A 211 13.93 -2.96 -5.85
C ASP A 211 15.26 -3.11 -6.62
N GLY A 212 15.60 -4.35 -6.98
CA GLY A 212 16.87 -4.73 -7.61
C GLY A 212 18.11 -4.68 -6.69
N ARG A 213 17.93 -4.52 -5.38
CA ARG A 213 19.00 -4.72 -4.37
C ARG A 213 18.75 -5.92 -3.48
N ILE A 214 17.47 -6.23 -3.21
CA ILE A 214 17.04 -7.37 -2.40
C ILE A 214 16.15 -8.24 -3.31
N PRO A 215 16.34 -9.56 -3.36
CA PRO A 215 15.46 -10.44 -4.14
C PRO A 215 14.03 -10.35 -3.61
N PHE A 216 13.05 -10.24 -4.50
CA PHE A 216 11.63 -10.13 -4.14
C PHE A 216 11.28 -8.90 -3.28
N ALA A 217 12.11 -7.85 -3.28
CA ALA A 217 11.85 -6.63 -2.48
C ALA A 217 10.45 -6.06 -2.72
N HIS A 218 10.02 -6.03 -3.98
CA HIS A 218 8.70 -5.53 -4.37
C HIS A 218 7.56 -6.38 -3.80
N ALA A 219 7.69 -7.72 -3.82
CA ALA A 219 6.71 -8.61 -3.23
C ALA A 219 6.68 -8.49 -1.70
N ILE A 220 7.83 -8.24 -1.06
CA ILE A 220 7.88 -7.96 0.38
C ILE A 220 7.17 -6.64 0.67
N TRP A 221 7.40 -5.59 -0.13
CA TRP A 221 6.68 -4.33 -0.04
C TRP A 221 5.16 -4.53 -0.13
N HIS A 222 4.68 -5.35 -1.07
CA HIS A 222 3.27 -5.72 -1.17
C HIS A 222 2.70 -6.32 0.13
N LEU A 223 3.45 -7.19 0.79
CA LEU A 223 3.03 -7.76 2.07
C LEU A 223 2.90 -6.68 3.16
N PHE A 224 3.87 -5.75 3.25
CA PHE A 224 3.80 -4.62 4.18
C PHE A 224 2.59 -3.72 3.90
N VAL A 225 2.29 -3.44 2.62
CA VAL A 225 1.10 -2.69 2.21
C VAL A 225 -0.17 -3.43 2.62
N ALA A 226 -0.24 -4.74 2.41
CA ALA A 226 -1.40 -5.53 2.79
C ALA A 226 -1.61 -5.60 4.31
N PHE A 227 -0.54 -5.75 5.10
CA PHE A 227 -0.64 -5.69 6.56
C PHE A 227 -1.03 -4.29 7.06
N GLY A 228 -0.50 -3.23 6.47
CA GLY A 228 -0.91 -1.85 6.74
C GLY A 228 -2.40 -1.63 6.44
N ALA A 229 -2.86 -2.08 5.27
CA ALA A 229 -4.26 -1.97 4.87
C ALA A 229 -5.20 -2.82 5.74
N GLY A 230 -4.77 -4.02 6.12
CA GLY A 230 -5.51 -4.91 7.01
C GLY A 230 -5.65 -4.36 8.43
N THR A 231 -4.59 -3.77 8.97
CA THR A 231 -4.62 -3.11 10.30
C THR A 231 -5.49 -1.86 10.29
N HIS A 232 -5.43 -1.04 9.23
CA HIS A 232 -6.33 0.11 9.05
C HIS A 232 -7.78 -0.31 8.88
N TYR A 233 -8.06 -1.34 8.09
CA TYR A 233 -9.40 -1.93 7.96
C TYR A 233 -9.93 -2.40 9.31
N TYR A 234 -9.12 -3.15 10.05
CA TYR A 234 -9.49 -3.64 11.38
C TYR A 234 -9.86 -2.47 12.31
N ALA A 235 -9.07 -1.41 12.31
CA ALA A 235 -9.35 -0.22 13.12
C ALA A 235 -10.69 0.43 12.74
N ILE A 236 -10.95 0.62 11.44
CA ILE A 236 -12.21 1.18 10.94
C ILE A 236 -13.39 0.30 11.33
N TRP A 237 -13.32 -1.00 11.03
CA TRP A 237 -14.39 -1.94 11.35
C TRP A 237 -14.68 -1.99 12.85
N ARG A 238 -13.62 -2.08 13.68
CA ARG A 238 -13.76 -2.25 15.13
C ARG A 238 -14.23 -1.01 15.86
N TYR A 239 -13.74 0.17 15.48
CA TYR A 239 -13.91 1.40 16.26
C TYR A 239 -14.82 2.43 15.60
N LEU A 240 -15.21 2.26 14.34
CA LEU A 240 -16.14 3.15 13.66
C LEU A 240 -17.47 2.47 13.29
N TYR A 241 -17.48 1.16 12.98
CA TYR A 241 -18.69 0.47 12.51
C TYR A 241 -19.27 -0.54 13.51
N LEU A 242 -18.48 -1.05 14.45
CA LEU A 242 -18.99 -2.04 15.40
C LEU A 242 -19.71 -1.36 16.57
N PRO A 243 -21.00 -1.67 16.82
CA PRO A 243 -21.74 -1.08 17.93
C PRO A 243 -21.07 -1.32 19.29
N SER A 244 -21.12 -0.32 20.17
CA SER A 244 -20.50 -0.36 21.51
C SER A 244 -20.99 -1.55 22.36
N THR A 245 -22.22 -2.02 22.13
CA THR A 245 -22.82 -3.19 22.79
C THR A 245 -22.15 -4.51 22.41
N LEU A 246 -21.61 -4.62 21.19
CA LEU A 246 -20.83 -5.78 20.73
C LEU A 246 -19.34 -5.61 21.06
N GLN A 247 -18.86 -4.39 21.27
CA GLN A 247 -17.47 -4.14 21.63
C GLN A 247 -17.07 -4.79 22.96
N THR A 248 -17.94 -4.74 23.97
CA THR A 248 -17.73 -5.35 25.29
C THR A 248 -17.70 -6.87 25.28
N LYS A 249 -18.27 -7.52 24.26
CA LYS A 249 -18.32 -8.99 24.13
C LYS A 249 -17.07 -9.57 23.45
N VAL A 250 -16.39 -8.79 22.60
CA VAL A 250 -15.15 -9.17 21.90
C VAL A 250 -13.89 -8.89 22.75
N SER A 251 -14.00 -8.00 23.75
CA SER A 251 -12.90 -7.66 24.66
C SER A 251 -12.80 -8.59 25.88
N LYS A 252 -13.64 -9.62 25.97
CA LYS A 252 -13.59 -10.68 27.00
C LYS A 252 -13.18 -11.98 26.34
#